data_AF-A0A453CYV4-F1
#
_entry.id   AF-A0A453CYV4-F1
#
_cell.length_a   1.000
_cell.length_b   1.000
_cell.length_c   1.000
_cell.angle_alpha   90.00
_cell.angle_beta   90.00
_cell.angle_gamma   90.00
#
_symmetry.space_group_name_H-M   'P 1'
#
loop_
_entity.id
_entity.type
_entity.pdbx_description
1 polymer ?
#
loop_
_entity_poly.entity_id
_entity_poly.type
_entity_poly.pdbx_seq_one_letter_code
_entity_poly.pdbx_strand_id
1 'polypeptide(L)' 'AHKGPFTGQGHKGLYEILTTSWHAQLSLNLAMLGSTTIVLFIPIFPLKWN' A
#
# COMPACT_ATOMS: atom_id res chain seq x y z
N ALA A 1 14.60 14.36 7.00
CA ALA A 1 13.92 13.12 7.42
C ALA A 1 12.51 13.47 7.86
N HIS A 2 11.48 12.83 7.31
CA HIS A 2 10.07 13.19 7.55
C HIS A 2 9.68 12.84 8.99
N LYS A 3 9.96 13.77 9.92
CA LYS A 3 9.67 13.67 11.35
C LYS A 3 8.95 14.97 11.74
N GLY A 4 7.86 14.82 12.49
CA GLY A 4 7.09 15.94 13.03
C GLY A 4 7.14 15.92 14.56
N PRO A 5 6.69 17.01 15.21
CA PRO A 5 6.69 17.14 16.66
C PRO A 5 5.93 16.02 17.39
N PHE A 6 5.04 15.31 16.68
CA PHE A 6 4.26 14.19 17.24
C PHE A 6 4.71 12.80 16.77
N THR A 7 5.68 12.68 15.84
CA THR A 7 6.02 11.38 15.22
C THR A 7 7.34 10.77 15.71
N GLY A 8 7.96 11.35 16.75
CA GLY A 8 9.15 10.81 17.40
C GLY A 8 10.31 10.57 16.41
N GLN A 9 10.68 9.30 16.18
CA GLN A 9 11.74 8.94 15.23
C GLN A 9 11.28 8.92 13.76
N GLY A 10 10.01 9.15 13.46
CA GLY A 10 9.42 9.08 12.11
C GLY A 10 9.63 7.73 11.45
N HIS A 11 9.87 7.70 10.13
CA HIS A 11 10.06 6.46 9.35
C HIS A 11 11.45 5.80 9.52
N LYS A 12 12.12 5.94 10.66
CA LYS A 12 13.42 5.29 10.91
C LYS A 12 13.24 3.77 10.93
N GLY A 13 14.05 3.03 10.18
CA GLY A 13 13.98 1.57 10.06
C GLY A 13 12.93 1.06 9.06
N LEU A 14 12.05 1.91 8.53
CA LEU A 14 11.01 1.49 7.58
C LEU A 14 11.63 1.02 6.25
N TYR A 15 12.65 1.71 5.76
CA TYR A 15 13.39 1.29 4.57
C TYR A 15 14.00 -0.10 4.75
N GLU A 16 14.58 -0.36 5.92
CA GLU A 16 15.23 -1.64 6.23
C GLU A 16 14.20 -2.77 6.30
N ILE A 17 13.04 -2.56 6.94
CA ILE A 17 11.93 -3.53 6.97
C ILE A 17 11.42 -3.80 5.56
N LEU A 18 11.17 -2.77 4.75
CA LEU A 18 10.64 -2.91 3.40
C LEU A 18 11.63 -3.52 2.41
N THR A 19 12.95 -3.36 2.60
CA THR A 19 13.95 -3.89 1.67
C THR A 19 14.51 -5.26 2.06
N THR A 20 14.46 -5.62 3.34
CA THR A 20 15.01 -6.90 3.82
C THR A 20 13.95 -7.98 4.06
N SER A 21 12.67 -7.60 4.21
CA SER A 21 11.59 -8.55 4.47
C SER A 21 10.73 -8.81 3.24
N TRP A 22 10.77 -10.05 2.77
CA TRP A 22 9.89 -10.56 1.71
C TRP A 22 8.41 -10.45 2.08
N HIS A 23 8.05 -10.75 3.33
CA HIS A 23 6.66 -10.66 3.78
C HIS A 23 6.17 -9.21 3.82
N ALA A 24 7.05 -8.25 4.16
CA ALA A 24 6.71 -6.83 4.12
C ALA A 24 6.49 -6.34 2.69
N GLN A 25 7.33 -6.76 1.73
CA GLN A 25 7.14 -6.44 0.31
C GLN A 25 5.87 -7.06 -0.26
N LEU A 26 5.64 -8.35 0.02
CA LEU A 26 4.48 -9.07 -0.47
C LEU A 26 3.18 -8.47 0.06
N SER A 27 3.10 -8.20 1.37
CA SER A 27 1.90 -7.60 1.98
C SER A 27 1.58 -6.23 1.42
N LEU A 28 2.59 -5.36 1.22
CA LEU A 28 2.40 -4.04 0.60
C LEU A 28 1.92 -4.17 -0.85
N ASN A 29 2.54 -5.05 -1.63
CA ASN A 29 2.20 -5.28 -3.03
C ASN A 29 0.77 -5.81 -3.18
N LEU A 30 0.36 -6.77 -2.35
CA LEU A 30 -1.01 -7.31 -2.37
C LEU A 30 -2.04 -6.26 -1.96
N ALA A 31 -1.74 -5.42 -0.96
CA ALA A 31 -2.63 -4.36 -0.52
C ALA A 31 -2.87 -3.33 -1.66
N MET A 32 -1.81 -2.90 -2.33
CA MET A 32 -1.89 -1.95 -3.44
C MET A 32 -2.58 -2.55 -4.66
N LEU A 33 -2.25 -3.80 -4.99
CA LEU A 33 -2.86 -4.49 -6.13
C LEU A 33 -4.35 -4.74 -5.89
N GLY A 34 -4.74 -5.18 -4.70
CA GLY A 34 -6.15 -5.34 -4.31
C GLY A 34 -6.93 -4.01 -4.35
N SER A 35 -6.34 -2.92 -3.86
CA SER A 35 -6.96 -1.59 -3.95
C SER A 35 -7.16 -1.17 -5.41
N THR A 36 -6.17 -1.43 -6.26
CA THR A 36 -6.22 -1.05 -7.68
C THR A 36 -7.25 -1.87 -8.44
N THR A 37 -7.34 -3.18 -8.19
CA THR A 37 -8.35 -4.04 -8.83
C THR A 37 -9.77 -3.62 -8.46
N ILE A 38 -10.01 -3.25 -7.20
CA ILE A 38 -11.32 -2.73 -6.75
C ILE A 38 -11.67 -1.44 -7.49
N VAL A 39 -10.76 -0.47 -7.53
CA VAL A 39 -10.97 0.82 -8.22
C VAL A 39 -11.25 0.62 -9.71
N LEU A 40 -10.57 -0.32 -10.36
CA LEU A 40 -10.81 -0.65 -11.77
C LEU A 40 -12.13 -1.39 -11.99
N PHE A 41 -12.55 -2.24 -11.05
CA PHE A 41 -13.75 -3.06 -11.19
C PHE A 41 -15.05 -2.30 -10.92
N ILE A 42 -15.05 -1.35 -9.98
CA ILE A 42 -16.20 -0.49 -9.64
C ILE A 42 -16.86 0.16 -10.88
N PRO A 43 -16.12 0.77 -11.83
CA PRO A 43 -16.74 1.35 -13.02
C PRO A 43 -17.18 0.30 -14.07
N ILE A 44 -16.56 -0.88 -14.10
CA ILE A 44 -16.86 -1.92 -15.11
C ILE A 44 -18.14 -2.69 -14.76
N PHE A 45 -18.38 -2.95 -13.48
CA PHE A 45 -19.56 -3.69 -12.99
C PHE A 45 -20.91 -3.12 -13.46
N PRO A 46 -21.20 -1.81 -13.32
CA PRO A 46 -22.46 -1.24 -13.81
C PRO A 46 -22.54 -1.09 -15.34
N LEU A 47 -21.40 -1.00 -16.04
CA LEU A 47 -21.35 -0.84 -17.50
C LEU A 47 -21.58 -2.15 -18.27
N LYS A 48 -21.32 -3.31 -17.65
CA LYS A 48 -21.45 -4.63 -18.30
C LYS A 48 -22.83 -5.27 -18.10
N TRP A 49 -23.64 -4.75 -17.17
CA TRP A 49 -24.92 -5.34 -16.75
C TRP A 49 -26.16 -4.53 -17.19
N ASN A 50 -26.05 -3.77 -18.27
CA ASN A 50 -27.15 -3.09 -18.96
C ASN A 50 -27.04 -3.35 -20.47
#